data_AF-A0A225DQJ1-F1
#
_entry.id   AF-A0A225DQJ1-F1
#
_cell.length_a   1.000
_cell.length_b   1.000
_cell.length_c   1.000
_cell.angle_alpha   90.00
_cell.angle_beta   90.00
_cell.angle_gamma   90.00
#
_symmetry.space_group_name_H-M   'P 1'
#
loop_
_entity.id
_entity.type
_entity.pdbx_description
1 polymer ?
#
loop_
_entity_poly.entity_id
_entity_poly.type
_entity_poly.pdbx_seq_one_letter_code
_entity_poly.pdbx_strand_id
1 'polypeptide(L)'
;MTVYLPRETVLTLREKAASAGVTLEVYLQNLAQQDADDGPPRSATLDDILAPIREGFAESGLSEDELTNLFEEAREEVWQEQQKQKGSSE
;
A
#
# COMPACT_ATOMS: atom_id res chain seq x y z
N MET A 1 -26.56 10.83 -19.13
CA MET A 1 -25.13 10.58 -19.41
C MET A 1 -24.98 9.10 -19.69
N THR A 2 -24.23 8.72 -20.73
CA THR A 2 -24.00 7.32 -21.09
C THR A 2 -22.49 7.09 -21.14
N VAL A 3 -22.03 6.03 -20.48
CA VAL A 3 -20.61 5.65 -20.42
C VAL A 3 -20.43 4.29 -21.08
N TYR A 4 -19.43 4.18 -21.93
CA TYR A 4 -19.09 2.93 -22.63
C TYR A 4 -17.90 2.28 -21.95
N LEU A 5 -18.08 1.04 -21.50
CA LEU A 5 -17.04 0.23 -20.87
C LEU A 5 -16.77 -1.01 -21.73
N PRO A 6 -15.51 -1.50 -21.78
CA PRO A 6 -15.21 -2.78 -22.39
C PRO A 6 -16.06 -3.90 -21.78
N ARG A 7 -16.45 -4.89 -22.59
CA ARG A 7 -17.31 -6.00 -22.16
C ARG A 7 -16.77 -6.71 -20.93
N GLU A 8 -15.48 -7.00 -20.92
CA GLU A 8 -14.83 -7.70 -19.79
C GLU A 8 -14.89 -6.89 -18.51
N THR A 9 -14.73 -5.57 -18.59
CA THR A 9 -14.92 -4.66 -17.45
C THR A 9 -16.35 -4.75 -16.90
N VAL A 10 -17.36 -4.78 -17.77
CA VAL A 10 -18.76 -4.92 -17.35
C VAL A 10 -19.01 -6.26 -16.66
N LEU A 11 -18.39 -7.34 -17.12
CA LEU A 11 -18.51 -8.66 -16.49
C LEU A 11 -17.91 -8.66 -15.08
N THR A 12 -16.68 -8.16 -14.93
CA THR A 12 -16.03 -8.05 -13.62
C THR A 12 -16.83 -7.18 -12.65
N LEU A 13 -17.40 -6.07 -13.13
CA LEU A 13 -18.22 -5.19 -12.28
C LEU A 13 -19.51 -5.88 -11.82
N ARG A 14 -20.12 -6.72 -12.68
CA ARG A 14 -21.29 -7.53 -12.29
C ARG A 14 -20.95 -8.57 -11.23
N GLU A 15 -19.83 -9.25 -11.36
CA GLU A 15 -19.36 -10.21 -10.36
C GLU A 15 -19.12 -9.53 -9.01
N LYS A 16 -18.46 -8.37 -9.01
CA LYS A 16 -18.25 -7.56 -7.81
C LYS A 16 -19.58 -7.10 -7.19
N ALA A 17 -20.52 -6.62 -7.99
CA ALA A 17 -21.85 -6.23 -7.51
C ALA A 17 -22.59 -7.41 -6.87
N ALA A 18 -22.58 -8.58 -7.53
CA ALA A 18 -23.18 -9.80 -7.00
C ALA A 18 -22.52 -10.25 -5.68
N SER A 19 -21.19 -10.18 -5.58
CA SER A 19 -20.47 -10.50 -4.34
C SER A 19 -20.80 -9.56 -3.18
N ALA A 20 -21.17 -8.31 -3.49
CA ALA A 20 -21.62 -7.30 -2.54
C ALA A 20 -23.14 -7.35 -2.27
N GLY A 21 -23.87 -8.27 -2.91
CA GLY A 21 -25.31 -8.44 -2.74
C GLY A 21 -26.17 -7.29 -3.30
N VAL A 22 -25.63 -6.50 -4.23
CA VAL A 22 -26.31 -5.34 -4.83
C VAL A 22 -26.42 -5.46 -6.35
N THR A 23 -27.29 -4.65 -6.97
CA THR A 23 -27.36 -4.58 -8.44
C THR A 23 -26.14 -3.85 -9.01
N LEU A 24 -25.88 -4.05 -10.30
CA LEU A 24 -24.80 -3.35 -10.99
C LEU A 24 -24.97 -1.82 -10.92
N GLU A 25 -26.20 -1.33 -11.03
CA GLU A 25 -26.51 0.10 -10.97
C GLU A 25 -26.17 0.69 -9.61
N VAL A 26 -26.58 0.02 -8.51
CA VAL A 26 -26.26 0.45 -7.14
C VAL A 26 -24.76 0.40 -6.89
N TYR A 27 -24.10 -0.65 -7.37
CA TYR A 27 -22.64 -0.77 -7.26
C TYR A 27 -21.91 0.38 -7.96
N LEU A 28 -22.33 0.72 -9.19
CA LEU A 28 -21.74 1.83 -9.94
C LEU A 28 -22.03 3.20 -9.32
N GLN A 29 -23.23 3.40 -8.77
CA GLN A 29 -23.57 4.63 -8.04
C GLN A 29 -22.68 4.80 -6.82
N ASN A 30 -22.51 3.73 -6.03
CA ASN A 30 -21.64 3.77 -4.85
C ASN A 30 -20.19 4.03 -5.24
N LEU A 31 -19.69 3.42 -6.31
CA LEU A 31 -18.32 3.62 -6.79
C LEU A 31 -18.10 5.08 -7.25
N ALA A 32 -19.05 5.64 -7.99
CA ALA A 32 -18.97 7.03 -8.45
C ALA A 32 -19.11 8.03 -7.30
N GLN A 33 -19.96 7.74 -6.31
CA GLN A 33 -20.10 8.56 -5.10
C GLN A 33 -18.83 8.54 -4.26
N GLN A 34 -18.25 7.35 -4.07
CA GLN A 34 -16.98 7.19 -3.37
C GLN A 34 -15.85 7.98 -4.04
N ASP A 35 -15.71 7.87 -5.37
CA ASP A 35 -14.72 8.64 -6.13
C ASP A 35 -14.94 10.15 -6.01
N ALA A 36 -16.21 10.60 -6.00
CA ALA A 36 -16.55 12.00 -5.81
C ALA A 36 -16.22 12.52 -4.39
N ASP A 37 -16.42 11.68 -3.36
CA ASP A 37 -16.18 12.02 -1.96
C ASP A 37 -14.69 11.97 -1.60
N ASP A 38 -13.95 10.99 -2.13
CA ASP A 38 -12.51 10.82 -1.92
C ASP A 38 -11.70 11.91 -2.67
N GLY A 39 -12.33 12.56 -3.67
CA GLY A 39 -11.67 13.52 -4.56
C GLY A 39 -10.74 12.82 -5.56
N PRO A 40 -10.04 13.56 -6.44
CA PRO A 40 -9.04 12.94 -7.30
C PRO A 40 -8.04 12.19 -6.40
N PRO A 41 -7.58 10.98 -6.78
CA PRO A 41 -6.63 10.23 -5.97
C PRO A 41 -5.45 11.14 -5.68
N ARG A 42 -5.35 11.63 -4.44
CA ARG A 42 -4.11 12.19 -3.94
C ARG A 42 -3.19 11.00 -3.86
N SER A 43 -2.35 10.81 -4.87
CA SER A 43 -1.11 10.08 -4.66
C SER A 43 -0.46 10.74 -3.45
N ALA A 44 -0.40 10.02 -2.32
CA ALA A 44 0.29 10.49 -1.15
C ALA A 44 1.64 11.02 -1.63
N THR A 45 1.93 12.28 -1.31
CA THR A 45 3.20 12.86 -1.71
C THR A 45 4.32 12.09 -1.02
N LEU A 46 5.55 12.21 -1.53
CA LEU A 46 6.69 11.60 -0.85
C LEU A 46 6.80 12.10 0.61
N ASP A 47 6.42 13.34 0.87
CA ASP A 47 6.37 13.89 2.23
C ASP A 47 5.27 13.24 3.08
N ASP A 48 4.07 13.01 2.53
CA ASP A 48 2.99 12.31 3.26
C ASP A 48 3.39 10.87 3.62
N ILE A 49 4.10 10.20 2.71
CA ILE A 49 4.59 8.82 2.90
C ILE A 49 5.69 8.79 3.97
N LEU A 50 6.60 9.77 3.98
CA LEU A 50 7.74 9.81 4.90
C LEU A 50 7.42 10.46 6.26
N ALA A 51 6.29 11.15 6.40
CA ALA A 51 5.92 11.85 7.63
C ALA A 51 6.00 10.97 8.88
N PRO A 52 5.45 9.72 8.90
CA PRO A 52 5.53 8.86 10.08
C PRO A 52 6.96 8.44 10.43
N ILE A 53 7.83 8.28 9.41
CA ILE A 53 9.23 7.91 9.61
C ILE A 53 10.01 9.09 10.22
N ARG A 54 9.76 10.32 9.73
CA ARG A 54 10.39 11.53 10.28
C ARG A 54 9.96 11.79 11.72
N GLU A 55 8.69 11.59 12.03
CA GLU A 55 8.16 11.72 13.39
C GLU A 55 8.77 10.66 14.31
N GLY A 56 8.76 9.39 13.92
CA GLY A 56 9.39 8.32 14.69
C GLY A 56 10.89 8.53 14.89
N PHE A 57 11.61 9.07 13.89
CA PHE A 57 13.01 9.44 14.05
C PHE A 57 13.20 10.56 15.07
N ALA A 58 12.42 11.63 14.98
CA ALA A 58 12.49 12.75 15.93
C ALA A 58 12.18 12.30 17.37
N GLU A 59 11.18 11.43 17.55
CA GLU A 59 10.81 10.87 18.85
C GLU A 59 11.86 9.92 19.44
N SER A 60 12.59 9.20 18.57
CA SER A 60 13.65 8.28 19.02
C SER A 60 14.81 8.98 19.72
N GLY A 61 15.02 10.27 19.46
CA GLY A 61 16.17 11.03 19.97
C GLY A 61 17.53 10.57 19.43
N LEU A 62 17.55 9.65 18.47
CA LEU A 62 18.78 9.17 17.85
C LEU A 62 19.39 10.25 16.95
N SER A 63 20.71 10.34 16.97
CA SER A 63 21.46 11.02 15.93
C SER A 63 21.43 10.24 14.61
N GLU A 64 21.78 10.91 13.52
CA GLU A 64 21.90 10.28 12.20
C GLU A 64 22.94 9.15 12.18
N ASP A 65 24.05 9.33 12.90
CA ASP A 65 25.10 8.31 13.04
C ASP A 65 24.60 7.08 13.80
N GLU A 66 23.84 7.28 14.89
CA GLU A 66 23.24 6.18 15.66
C GLU A 66 22.18 5.42 14.85
N LEU A 67 21.37 6.14 14.08
CA LEU A 67 20.41 5.51 13.16
C LEU A 67 21.15 4.69 12.10
N THR A 68 22.22 5.23 11.53
CA THR A 68 23.04 4.53 10.52
C THR A 68 23.62 3.23 11.10
N ASN A 69 24.20 3.30 12.30
CA ASN A 69 24.74 2.12 12.96
C ASN A 69 23.67 1.07 13.24
N LEU A 70 22.48 1.48 13.69
CA LEU A 70 21.36 0.57 13.92
C LEU A 70 20.94 -0.19 12.63
N PHE A 71 20.89 0.51 11.50
CA PHE A 71 20.59 -0.13 10.20
C PHE A 71 21.69 -1.09 9.74
N GLU A 72 22.96 -0.71 9.93
CA GLU A 72 24.10 -1.55 9.59
C GLU A 72 24.12 -2.84 10.43
N GLU A 73 23.88 -2.74 11.74
CA GLU A 73 23.76 -3.89 12.64
C GLU A 73 22.62 -4.83 12.22
N ALA A 74 21.41 -4.28 12.03
CA ALA A 74 20.25 -5.07 11.60
C ALA A 74 20.49 -5.74 10.23
N ARG A 75 21.17 -5.06 9.30
CA ARG A 75 21.50 -5.61 7.98
C ARG A 75 22.49 -6.77 8.10
N GLU A 76 23.51 -6.63 8.93
CA GLU A 76 24.50 -7.67 9.18
C GLU A 76 23.85 -8.90 9.82
N GLU A 77 22.96 -8.72 10.80
CA GLU A 77 22.23 -9.83 11.44
C GLU A 77 21.43 -10.65 10.41
N VAL A 78 20.65 -9.97 9.57
CA VAL A 78 19.88 -10.62 8.50
C VAL A 78 20.80 -11.32 7.49
N TRP A 79 21.93 -10.72 7.15
CA TRP A 79 22.90 -11.35 6.25
C TRP A 79 23.48 -12.63 6.85
N GLN A 80 23.88 -12.59 8.12
CA GLN A 80 24.41 -13.75 8.85
C GLN A 80 23.39 -14.89 8.96
N GLU A 81 22.12 -14.57 9.21
CA GLU A 81 21.04 -15.57 9.23
C GLU A 81 20.88 -16.26 7.87
N GLN A 82 20.90 -15.50 6.78
CA GLN A 82 20.82 -16.06 5.42
C GLN A 82 22.01 -16.97 5.10
N GLN A 83 23.23 -16.59 5.51
CA GLN A 83 24.41 -17.44 5.30
C GLN A 83 24.32 -18.76 6.09
N LYS A 84 23.85 -18.72 7.34
CA LYS A 84 23.64 -19.92 8.16
C LYS A 84 22.61 -20.87 7.54
N GLN A 85 21.51 -20.34 7.00
CA GLN A 85 20.50 -21.16 6.32
C GLN A 85 21.05 -21.81 5.04
N LYS A 86 21.92 -21.10 4.31
CA LYS A 86 22.53 -21.61 3.08
C LYS A 86 23.59 -22.68 3.33
N GLY A 87 24.40 -22.55 4.38
CA GLY A 87 25.43 -23.52 4.76
C GLY A 87 24.91 -24.76 5.50
N SER A 88 23.68 -24.74 6.01
CA SER A 88 23.06 -25.89 6.69
C SER A 88 22.27 -26.81 5.75
N SER A 89 22.29 -26.51 4.44
CA SER A 89 21.59 -27.24 3.38
C SER A 89 22.53 -27.97 2.41
N GLU A 90 23.83 -28.08 2.75
CA GLU A 90 24.87 -28.89 2.09
C GLU A 90 25.28 -30.10 2.94
#